data_AF-A0A843SSV2-F1
#
_entry.id   AF-A0A843SSV2-F1
#
_cell.length_a   1.000
_cell.length_b   1.000
_cell.length_c   1.000
_cell.angle_alpha   90.00
_cell.angle_beta   90.00
_cell.angle_gamma   90.00
#
_symmetry.space_group_name_H-M   'P 1'
#
loop_
_entity.id
_entity.type
_entity.pdbx_description
1 polymer ?
#
loop_
_entity_poly.entity_id
_entity_poly.type
_entity_poly.pdbx_seq_one_letter_code
_entity_poly.pdbx_strand_id
1 'polypeptide(L)'
;MPTFPWPPPRYSAFSTIAREWVAPGGNATLASAASRLEGAFDAAGYGERSYYWIPGGFALVSRIEQIRSDATPVEPPARWAVETPKVSEGFIDHIRALFNAPPGFYRAIVFTATDQDFAAGDRAPTSNEARNWISSGSLRLPETVGLRPYSERHYTTALIYEFERRADQSEARARVPSDSLGRVHLERAGLWEALAHP
;
A
#
# COMPACT_ATOMS: atom_id res chain seq x y z
N MET A 1 -0.14 -17.29 -2.17
CA MET A 1 -0.15 -15.87 -1.77
C MET A 1 -0.53 -15.80 -0.29
N PRO A 2 0.22 -15.08 0.56
CA PRO A 2 -0.13 -14.91 1.97
C PRO A 2 -1.42 -14.12 2.13
N THR A 3 -2.03 -14.19 3.31
CA THR A 3 -3.25 -13.45 3.63
C THR A 3 -2.92 -12.09 4.23
N PHE A 4 -3.56 -11.03 3.75
CA PHE A 4 -3.53 -9.73 4.41
C PHE A 4 -4.46 -9.76 5.63
N PRO A 5 -4.14 -9.12 6.75
CA PRO A 5 -5.05 -9.07 7.90
C PRO A 5 -6.42 -8.50 7.47
N TRP A 6 -7.50 -9.23 7.73
CA TRP A 6 -8.86 -8.87 7.33
C TRP A 6 -9.87 -9.07 8.47
N PRO A 7 -10.73 -8.10 8.82
CA PRO A 7 -10.83 -6.75 8.27
C PRO A 7 -9.49 -5.99 8.34
N PRO A 8 -9.22 -5.05 7.40
CA PRO A 8 -7.94 -4.37 7.36
C PRO A 8 -7.71 -3.64 8.69
N PRO A 9 -6.47 -3.62 9.22
CA PRO A 9 -6.15 -2.83 10.40
C PRO A 9 -6.56 -1.37 10.21
N ARG A 10 -6.77 -0.67 11.31
CA ARG A 10 -7.23 0.72 11.28
C ARG A 10 -6.26 1.58 10.48
N TYR A 11 -6.72 2.02 9.32
CA TYR A 11 -5.99 2.91 8.42
C TYR A 11 -6.10 4.37 8.88
N SER A 12 -5.14 5.18 8.48
CA SER A 12 -5.05 6.61 8.78
C SER A 12 -6.04 7.42 7.95
N ALA A 13 -6.16 7.06 6.67
CA ALA A 13 -7.09 7.63 5.70
C ALA A 13 -7.39 6.60 4.61
N PHE A 14 -8.39 6.89 3.78
CA PHE A 14 -8.71 6.07 2.61
C PHE A 14 -9.24 6.94 1.46
N SER A 15 -9.23 6.38 0.26
CA SER A 15 -9.92 6.95 -0.90
C SER A 15 -10.43 5.83 -1.79
N THR A 16 -11.66 5.97 -2.28
CA THR A 16 -12.18 5.12 -3.35
C THR A 16 -11.53 5.49 -4.67
N ILE A 17 -11.25 4.48 -5.49
CA ILE A 17 -10.70 4.64 -6.84
C ILE A 17 -11.82 4.39 -7.84
N ALA A 18 -11.94 5.27 -8.84
CA ALA A 18 -13.00 5.14 -9.83
C ALA A 18 -12.84 3.84 -10.62
N ARG A 19 -13.95 3.11 -10.84
CA ARG A 19 -13.93 1.80 -11.48
C ARG A 19 -13.33 1.88 -12.89
N GLU A 20 -13.66 2.93 -13.63
CA GLU A 20 -13.19 3.20 -14.98
C GLU A 20 -11.66 3.36 -15.07
N TRP A 21 -10.99 3.72 -13.98
CA TRP A 21 -9.52 3.88 -13.95
C TRP A 21 -8.80 2.53 -13.86
N VAL A 22 -9.41 1.55 -13.19
CA VAL A 22 -8.82 0.22 -12.97
C VAL A 22 -9.43 -0.86 -13.86
N ALA A 23 -10.67 -0.67 -14.29
CA ALA A 23 -11.48 -1.65 -15.02
C ALA A 23 -12.40 -0.96 -16.08
N PRO A 24 -11.84 -0.26 -17.09
CA PRO A 24 -12.61 0.51 -18.08
C PRO A 24 -13.51 -0.35 -18.99
N GLY A 25 -13.31 -1.66 -19.07
CA GLY A 25 -14.04 -2.56 -19.97
C GLY A 25 -15.04 -3.50 -19.26
N GLY A 26 -16.00 -4.03 -20.03
CA GLY A 26 -17.01 -4.99 -19.55
C GLY A 26 -16.46 -6.37 -19.18
N ASN A 27 -15.29 -6.74 -19.70
CA ASN A 27 -14.61 -8.02 -19.44
C ASN A 27 -13.34 -7.85 -18.58
N ALA A 28 -13.29 -6.83 -17.72
CA ALA A 28 -12.16 -6.62 -16.83
C ALA A 28 -11.97 -7.80 -15.86
N THR A 29 -10.72 -8.12 -15.56
CA THR A 29 -10.33 -9.17 -14.61
C THR A 29 -9.58 -8.56 -13.43
N LEU A 30 -9.42 -9.33 -12.35
CA LEU A 30 -8.55 -8.91 -11.25
C LEU A 30 -7.12 -8.68 -11.74
N ALA A 31 -6.63 -9.45 -12.72
CA ALA A 31 -5.32 -9.22 -13.34
C ALA A 31 -5.23 -7.90 -14.10
N SER A 32 -6.25 -7.52 -14.88
CA SER A 32 -6.22 -6.22 -15.57
C SER A 32 -6.27 -5.05 -14.61
N ALA A 33 -7.07 -5.15 -13.54
CA ALA A 33 -7.11 -4.13 -12.49
C ALA A 33 -5.78 -4.05 -11.74
N ALA A 34 -5.19 -5.19 -11.39
CA ALA A 34 -3.87 -5.26 -10.78
C ALA A 34 -2.81 -4.59 -11.66
N SER A 35 -2.78 -4.90 -12.97
CA SER A 35 -1.84 -4.29 -13.91
C SER A 35 -1.96 -2.76 -13.99
N ARG A 36 -3.17 -2.19 -13.89
CA ARG A 36 -3.37 -0.73 -13.81
C ARG A 36 -2.79 -0.14 -12.52
N LEU A 37 -3.03 -0.80 -11.38
CA LEU A 37 -2.48 -0.36 -10.08
C LEU A 37 -0.95 -0.46 -10.04
N GLU A 38 -0.39 -1.51 -10.63
CA GLU A 38 1.05 -1.69 -10.80
C GLU A 38 1.65 -0.57 -11.66
N GLY A 39 1.05 -0.28 -12.81
CA GLY A 39 1.50 0.79 -13.69
C GLY A 39 1.47 2.16 -13.00
N ALA A 40 0.45 2.42 -12.17
CA ALA A 40 0.40 3.64 -11.37
C ALA A 40 1.52 3.71 -10.33
N PHE A 41 1.81 2.60 -9.65
CA PHE A 41 2.96 2.53 -8.75
C PHE A 41 4.29 2.77 -9.47
N ASP A 42 4.48 2.16 -10.64
CA ASP A 42 5.70 2.32 -11.42
C ASP A 42 5.86 3.77 -11.89
N ALA A 43 4.80 4.39 -12.42
CA ALA A 43 4.79 5.79 -12.84
C ALA A 43 5.08 6.76 -11.68
N ALA A 44 4.63 6.44 -10.47
CA ALA A 44 4.89 7.22 -9.26
C ALA A 44 6.26 6.90 -8.60
N GLY A 45 7.05 5.99 -9.17
CA GLY A 45 8.39 5.65 -8.74
C GLY A 45 8.48 4.59 -7.62
N TYR A 46 7.38 3.86 -7.33
CA TYR A 46 7.40 2.75 -6.38
C TYR A 46 7.95 1.49 -7.05
N GLY A 47 9.24 1.23 -6.88
CA GLY A 47 9.89 0.05 -7.48
C GLY A 47 9.59 -1.29 -6.81
N GLU A 48 8.95 -1.30 -5.63
CA GLU A 48 8.67 -2.51 -4.85
C GLU A 48 7.21 -2.52 -4.37
N ARG A 49 6.58 -3.69 -4.51
CA ARG A 49 5.19 -3.94 -4.17
C ARG A 49 4.98 -5.41 -3.80
N SER A 50 3.96 -5.66 -2.99
CA SER A 50 3.68 -6.98 -2.43
C SER A 50 2.20 -7.34 -2.51
N TYR A 51 1.89 -8.53 -3.03
CA TYR A 51 0.55 -9.06 -3.18
C TYR A 51 0.11 -9.92 -1.99
N TYR A 52 -1.15 -9.75 -1.60
CA TYR A 52 -1.83 -10.53 -0.59
C TYR A 52 -3.23 -10.94 -1.01
N TRP A 53 -3.68 -12.07 -0.45
CA TRP A 53 -5.05 -12.50 -0.52
C TRP A 53 -5.90 -11.71 0.46
N ILE A 54 -7.08 -11.27 0.01
CA ILE A 54 -8.19 -10.77 0.84
C ILE A 54 -9.47 -11.46 0.37
N PRO A 55 -10.52 -11.50 1.21
CA PRO A 55 -11.82 -11.97 0.76
C PRO A 55 -12.27 -11.22 -0.50
N GLY A 56 -12.76 -11.96 -1.49
CA GLY A 56 -13.24 -11.38 -2.75
C GLY A 56 -12.16 -11.02 -3.77
N GLY A 57 -10.89 -10.81 -3.38
CA GLY A 57 -9.87 -10.43 -4.36
C GLY A 57 -8.45 -10.35 -3.81
N PHE A 58 -7.80 -9.19 -3.96
CA PHE A 58 -6.39 -9.01 -3.58
C PHE A 58 -6.13 -7.65 -2.93
N ALA A 59 -5.06 -7.61 -2.13
CA ALA A 59 -4.43 -6.38 -1.69
C ALA A 59 -3.05 -6.25 -2.33
N LEU A 60 -2.71 -5.04 -2.80
CA LEU A 60 -1.42 -4.68 -3.36
C LEU A 60 -0.81 -3.58 -2.49
N VAL A 61 0.28 -3.93 -1.81
CA VAL A 61 0.95 -3.09 -0.81
C VAL A 61 2.17 -2.43 -1.45
N SER A 62 2.31 -1.12 -1.31
CA SER A 62 3.54 -0.40 -1.70
C SER A 62 4.68 -0.67 -0.71
N ARG A 63 5.92 -0.44 -1.13
CA ARG A 63 7.00 -0.15 -0.15
C ARG A 63 6.64 1.06 0.73
N ILE A 64 7.28 1.17 1.89
CA ILE A 64 7.15 2.37 2.73
C ILE A 64 7.97 3.50 2.12
N GLU A 65 7.39 4.70 2.14
CA GLU A 65 8.05 5.93 1.78
C GLU A 65 8.04 6.94 2.93
N GLN A 66 9.01 7.84 2.94
CA GLN A 66 9.04 9.01 3.80
C GLN A 66 8.29 10.16 3.16
N ILE A 67 7.44 10.82 3.95
CA ILE A 67 6.64 11.97 3.55
C ILE A 67 6.91 13.16 4.49
N ARG A 68 6.56 14.35 4.01
CA ARG A 68 6.39 15.55 4.82
C ARG A 68 5.01 15.53 5.48
N SER A 69 4.78 16.44 6.43
CA SER A 69 3.50 16.54 7.15
C SER A 69 2.29 16.86 6.27
N ASP A 70 2.51 17.38 5.06
CA ASP A 70 1.49 17.69 4.05
C ASP A 70 1.26 16.54 3.04
N ALA A 71 1.71 15.33 3.39
CA ALA A 71 1.67 14.13 2.56
C ALA A 71 2.56 14.14 1.30
N THR A 72 3.34 15.20 1.06
CA THR A 72 4.30 15.28 -0.05
C THR A 72 5.47 14.32 0.20
N PRO A 73 5.82 13.42 -0.75
CA PRO A 73 7.01 12.57 -0.62
C PRO A 73 8.27 13.41 -0.44
N VAL A 74 9.17 12.93 0.42
CA VAL A 74 10.53 13.49 0.46
C VAL A 74 11.24 13.16 -0.85
N GLU A 75 12.20 13.99 -1.28
CA GLU A 75 12.97 13.72 -2.50
C GLU A 75 13.83 12.45 -2.36
N PRO A 76 14.01 11.65 -3.43
CA PRO A 76 14.98 10.57 -3.44
C PRO A 76 16.41 11.07 -3.17
N PRO A 77 17.27 10.26 -2.54
CA PRO A 77 17.02 8.88 -2.09
C PRO A 77 16.27 8.79 -0.75
N ALA A 78 16.15 9.89 0.00
CA ALA A 78 15.57 9.90 1.34
C ALA A 78 14.09 9.45 1.38
N ARG A 79 13.36 9.63 0.26
CA ARG A 79 12.02 9.04 0.05
C ARG A 79 11.94 7.57 0.48
N TRP A 80 13.00 6.82 0.23
CA TRP A 80 13.05 5.37 0.40
C TRP A 80 14.03 4.94 1.50
N ALA A 81 14.34 5.83 2.45
CA ALA A 81 15.30 5.61 3.54
C ALA A 81 15.00 4.38 4.41
N VAL A 82 13.80 3.84 4.31
CA VAL A 82 13.44 2.51 4.79
C VAL A 82 13.93 1.51 3.74
N GLU A 83 15.22 1.19 3.78
CA GLU A 83 15.81 0.21 2.88
C GLU A 83 15.21 -1.18 3.16
N THR A 84 14.57 -1.76 2.15
CA THR A 84 14.29 -3.18 2.07
C THR A 84 15.62 -3.90 1.82
N PRO A 85 16.02 -4.89 2.63
CA PRO A 85 17.29 -5.57 2.42
C PRO A 85 17.34 -6.14 1.01
N LYS A 86 18.44 -5.88 0.28
CA LYS A 86 18.74 -6.58 -0.97
C LYS A 86 18.78 -8.07 -0.66
N VAL A 87 18.10 -8.88 -1.46
CA VAL A 87 18.05 -10.35 -1.33
C VAL A 87 19.43 -10.94 -1.62
N SER A 88 20.34 -10.83 -0.65
CA SER A 88 21.54 -11.62 -0.50
C SER A 88 22.00 -11.43 0.94
N GLU A 89 22.18 -12.55 1.65
CA GLU A 89 22.65 -12.67 3.04
C GLU A 89 21.54 -12.77 4.10
N GLY A 90 21.17 -14.03 4.39
CA GLY A 90 20.71 -14.44 5.73
C GLY A 90 19.28 -14.07 6.14
N PHE A 91 18.54 -15.07 6.61
CA PHE A 91 17.19 -14.96 7.20
C PHE A 91 17.09 -14.05 8.45
N ILE A 92 18.19 -13.43 8.89
CA ILE A 92 18.29 -12.69 10.16
C ILE A 92 18.32 -11.15 9.96
N ASP A 93 18.57 -10.61 8.76
CA ASP A 93 18.67 -9.15 8.56
C ASP A 93 17.38 -8.46 8.08
N HIS A 94 16.27 -9.18 8.03
CA HIS A 94 14.97 -8.73 7.52
C HIS A 94 14.26 -7.64 8.36
N ILE A 95 14.77 -7.29 9.54
CA ILE A 95 14.00 -6.59 10.60
C ILE A 95 14.31 -5.08 10.73
N ARG A 96 15.38 -4.55 10.12
CA ARG A 96 15.95 -3.25 10.55
C ARG A 96 15.34 -1.97 9.95
N ALA A 97 14.50 -2.06 8.93
CA ALA A 97 14.27 -0.91 8.03
C ALA A 97 13.52 0.29 8.64
N LEU A 98 12.48 0.10 9.48
CA LEU A 98 11.89 1.28 10.19
C LEU A 98 12.51 1.52 11.57
N PHE A 99 13.26 0.57 12.15
CA PHE A 99 13.88 0.75 13.47
C PHE A 99 15.02 1.76 13.42
N ASN A 100 15.73 1.80 12.29
CA ASN A 100 16.82 2.74 12.00
C ASN A 100 16.41 3.88 11.05
N ALA A 101 15.11 4.00 10.72
CA ALA A 101 14.65 5.10 9.88
C ALA A 101 14.81 6.43 10.61
N PRO A 102 15.23 7.51 9.92
CA PRO A 102 15.30 8.84 10.51
C PRO A 102 13.97 9.28 11.15
N PRO A 103 13.99 10.22 12.11
CA PRO A 103 12.77 10.86 12.55
C PRO A 103 12.01 11.50 11.38
N GLY A 104 10.69 11.33 11.38
CA GLY A 104 9.83 11.85 10.32
C GLY A 104 8.51 11.09 10.16
N PHE A 105 7.81 11.41 9.07
CA PHE A 105 6.54 10.77 8.72
C PHE A 105 6.76 9.78 7.59
N TYR A 106 6.06 8.66 7.69
CA TYR A 106 6.15 7.56 6.75
C TYR A 106 4.76 7.11 6.34
N ARG A 107 4.61 6.57 5.13
CA ARG A 107 3.37 5.91 4.74
C ARG A 107 3.60 4.63 3.95
N ALA A 108 2.65 3.72 4.09
CA ALA A 108 2.41 2.63 3.15
C ALA A 108 1.02 2.82 2.52
N ILE A 109 0.89 2.51 1.24
CA ILE A 109 -0.36 2.58 0.50
C ILE A 109 -0.76 1.16 0.13
N VAL A 110 -1.98 0.76 0.48
CA VAL A 110 -2.53 -0.55 0.15
C VAL A 110 -3.75 -0.37 -0.73
N PHE A 111 -3.64 -0.77 -1.99
CA PHE A 111 -4.83 -0.90 -2.83
C PHE A 111 -5.52 -2.22 -2.53
N THR A 112 -6.81 -2.19 -2.24
CA THR A 112 -7.66 -3.37 -2.12
C THR A 112 -8.60 -3.42 -3.32
N ALA A 113 -8.75 -4.59 -3.94
CA ALA A 113 -9.76 -4.86 -4.96
C ALA A 113 -10.60 -6.04 -4.47
N THR A 114 -11.87 -5.81 -4.17
CA THR A 114 -12.76 -6.81 -3.56
C THR A 114 -14.23 -6.54 -3.92
N ASP A 115 -15.05 -7.58 -3.87
CA ASP A 115 -16.51 -7.54 -4.00
C ASP A 115 -17.25 -7.71 -2.66
N GLN A 116 -16.50 -7.62 -1.56
CA GLN A 116 -17.03 -7.74 -0.19
C GLN A 116 -16.91 -6.41 0.54
N ASP A 117 -18.00 -5.98 1.17
CA ASP A 117 -18.00 -4.82 2.05
C ASP A 117 -17.10 -5.09 3.27
N PHE A 118 -16.36 -4.07 3.70
CA PHE A 118 -15.52 -4.16 4.88
C PHE A 118 -15.50 -2.85 5.65
N ALA A 119 -15.25 -2.97 6.96
CA ALA A 119 -14.91 -1.85 7.82
C ALA A 119 -13.45 -1.99 8.28
N ALA A 120 -12.86 -0.88 8.73
CA ALA A 120 -11.59 -0.94 9.44
C ALA A 120 -11.74 -1.76 10.72
N GLY A 121 -10.74 -2.58 11.04
CA GLY A 121 -10.60 -3.21 12.34
C GLY A 121 -10.32 -2.17 13.44
N ASP A 122 -10.38 -2.62 14.70
CA ASP A 122 -10.34 -1.69 15.83
C ASP A 122 -8.97 -1.08 16.10
N ARG A 123 -7.88 -1.80 15.78
CA ARG A 123 -6.51 -1.39 16.07
C ARG A 123 -5.75 -0.96 14.83
N ALA A 124 -4.92 0.07 14.99
CA ALA A 124 -3.91 0.42 14.00
C ALA A 124 -2.81 -0.66 13.96
N PRO A 125 -2.13 -0.84 12.81
CA PRO A 125 -0.99 -1.75 12.74
C PRO A 125 0.20 -1.20 13.51
N THR A 126 1.01 -2.08 14.07
CA THR A 126 2.34 -1.74 14.57
C THR A 126 3.30 -1.52 13.39
N SER A 127 4.41 -0.82 13.65
CA SER A 127 5.47 -0.66 12.65
C SER A 127 6.02 -2.02 12.16
N ASN A 128 6.09 -3.03 13.03
CA ASN A 128 6.50 -4.40 12.67
C ASN A 128 5.53 -5.06 11.69
N GLU A 129 4.22 -4.95 11.93
CA GLU A 129 3.23 -5.52 11.03
C GLU A 129 3.28 -4.87 9.65
N ALA A 130 3.41 -3.55 9.58
CA ALA A 130 3.54 -2.83 8.32
C ALA A 130 4.79 -3.25 7.52
N ARG A 131 5.92 -3.50 8.19
CA ARG A 131 7.13 -4.04 7.54
C ARG A 131 6.90 -5.43 6.96
N ASN A 132 6.25 -6.31 7.71
CA ASN A 132 5.94 -7.67 7.25
C ASN A 132 5.05 -7.66 6.00
N TRP A 133 4.22 -6.64 5.80
CA TRP A 133 3.42 -6.49 4.58
C TRP A 133 4.27 -6.19 3.33
N ILE A 134 5.44 -5.62 3.49
CA ILE A 134 6.32 -5.32 2.35
C ILE A 134 7.16 -6.55 2.04
N SER A 135 7.60 -7.25 3.09
CA SER A 135 8.70 -8.20 3.01
C SER A 135 8.26 -9.67 2.92
N SER A 136 6.99 -9.96 3.17
CA SER A 136 6.44 -11.33 3.15
C SER A 136 5.41 -11.58 2.05
N GLY A 137 5.09 -10.56 1.24
CA GLY A 137 4.08 -10.65 0.19
C GLY A 137 4.53 -11.49 -1.00
N SER A 138 3.58 -11.90 -1.84
CA SER A 138 3.91 -12.51 -3.13
C SER A 138 4.32 -11.43 -4.13
N LEU A 139 5.32 -11.71 -4.97
CA LEU A 139 5.79 -10.75 -5.99
C LEU A 139 4.82 -10.59 -7.17
N ARG A 140 3.87 -11.53 -7.34
CA ARG A 140 2.91 -11.55 -8.43
C ARG A 140 1.55 -12.02 -7.95
N LEU A 141 0.50 -11.53 -8.60
CA LEU A 141 -0.86 -12.08 -8.45
C LEU A 141 -0.90 -13.50 -9.06
N PRO A 142 -1.34 -14.52 -8.31
CA PRO A 142 -1.53 -15.86 -8.87
C PRO A 142 -2.58 -15.85 -9.99
N GLU A 143 -2.33 -16.58 -11.07
CA GLU A 143 -3.21 -16.65 -12.24
C GLU A 143 -4.66 -17.05 -11.86
N THR A 144 -4.82 -17.99 -10.93
CA THR A 144 -6.14 -18.43 -10.44
C THR A 144 -6.96 -17.30 -9.80
N VAL A 145 -6.30 -16.31 -9.20
CA VAL A 145 -6.96 -15.10 -8.69
C VAL A 145 -7.11 -14.09 -9.82
N GLY A 146 -6.08 -13.90 -10.64
CA GLY A 146 -6.04 -12.93 -11.72
C GLY A 146 -7.10 -13.14 -12.81
N LEU A 147 -7.45 -14.39 -13.12
CA LEU A 147 -8.49 -14.74 -14.11
C LEU A 147 -9.92 -14.48 -13.62
N ARG A 148 -10.12 -14.20 -12.32
CA ARG A 148 -11.46 -13.91 -11.81
C ARG A 148 -11.97 -12.57 -12.39
N PRO A 149 -13.27 -12.45 -12.71
CA PRO A 149 -13.83 -11.20 -13.21
C PRO A 149 -13.76 -10.08 -12.17
N TYR A 150 -13.41 -8.87 -12.61
CA TYR A 150 -13.68 -7.63 -11.88
C TYR A 150 -15.12 -7.20 -12.21
N SER A 151 -16.07 -7.79 -11.50
CA SER A 151 -17.50 -7.57 -11.71
C SER A 151 -17.96 -6.16 -11.27
N GLU A 152 -19.22 -5.82 -11.52
CA GLU A 152 -19.83 -4.57 -11.05
C GLU A 152 -19.89 -4.46 -9.52
N ARG A 153 -19.77 -5.58 -8.81
CA ARG A 153 -19.70 -5.62 -7.34
C ARG A 153 -18.30 -5.32 -6.82
N HIS A 154 -17.27 -5.44 -7.66
CA HIS A 154 -15.91 -5.14 -7.25
C HIS A 154 -15.71 -3.63 -7.18
N TYR A 155 -15.00 -3.20 -6.15
CA TYR A 155 -14.55 -1.83 -5.99
C TYR A 155 -13.10 -1.82 -5.52
N THR A 156 -12.42 -0.70 -5.80
CA THR A 156 -11.04 -0.49 -5.41
C THR A 156 -10.92 0.64 -4.41
N THR A 157 -10.23 0.38 -3.30
CA THR A 157 -9.98 1.38 -2.26
C THR A 157 -8.48 1.47 -2.00
N ALA A 158 -7.95 2.68 -1.93
CA ALA A 158 -6.63 2.94 -1.38
C ALA A 158 -6.73 3.14 0.12
N LEU A 159 -6.08 2.29 0.90
CA LEU A 159 -5.93 2.42 2.35
C LEU A 159 -4.56 3.02 2.63
N ILE A 160 -4.53 4.11 3.39
CA ILE A 160 -3.31 4.83 3.76
C ILE A 160 -2.96 4.49 5.20
N TYR A 161 -1.75 4.00 5.41
CA TYR A 161 -1.20 3.76 6.74
C TYR A 161 -0.03 4.70 6.98
N GLU A 162 -0.22 5.68 7.85
CA GLU A 162 0.82 6.63 8.24
C GLU A 162 1.45 6.26 9.57
N PHE A 163 2.75 6.53 9.66
CA PHE A 163 3.54 6.33 10.86
C PHE A 163 4.37 7.57 11.15
N GLU A 164 4.47 7.93 12.43
CA GLU A 164 5.39 8.96 12.92
C GLU A 164 6.54 8.28 13.66
N ARG A 165 7.77 8.57 13.26
CA ARG A 165 8.99 8.22 13.97
C ARG A 165 9.51 9.47 14.66
N ARG A 166 9.49 9.49 15.99
CA ARG A 166 10.09 10.56 16.79
C ARG A 166 11.50 10.19 17.24
N ALA A 167 12.36 11.18 17.43
CA ALA A 167 13.75 10.99 17.84
C ALA A 167 13.89 10.37 19.24
N ASP A 168 12.91 10.62 20.13
CA ASP A 168 12.86 10.12 21.50
C ASP A 168 12.24 8.71 21.61
N GLN A 169 11.85 8.10 20.49
CA GLN A 169 11.14 6.81 20.48
C GLN A 169 11.82 5.77 19.59
N SER A 170 11.95 4.56 20.14
CA SER A 170 12.54 3.40 19.44
C SER A 170 11.60 2.78 18.40
N GLU A 171 10.32 3.12 18.39
CA GLU A 171 9.34 2.62 17.43
C GLU A 171 8.53 3.75 16.79
N ALA A 172 8.20 3.56 15.51
CA ALA A 172 7.25 4.43 14.83
C ALA A 172 5.82 4.09 15.29
N ARG A 173 5.01 5.12 15.52
CA ARG A 173 3.61 4.99 15.94
C ARG A 173 2.68 5.29 14.78
N ALA A 174 1.62 4.48 14.63
CA ALA A 174 0.60 4.76 13.63
C ALA A 174 -0.10 6.10 13.93
N ARG A 175 -0.30 6.91 12.89
CA ARG A 175 -1.06 8.17 12.98
C ARG A 175 -2.47 7.93 12.50
N VAL A 176 -3.41 7.87 13.44
CA VAL A 176 -4.83 7.64 13.15
C VAL A 176 -5.67 8.64 13.94
N PRO A 177 -6.49 9.48 13.29
CA PRO A 177 -6.61 9.64 11.84
C PRO A 177 -5.38 10.32 11.22
N SER A 178 -5.34 10.37 9.88
CA SER A 178 -4.45 11.24 9.13
C SER A 178 -4.85 12.71 9.28
N ASP A 179 -3.87 13.61 9.19
CA ASP A 179 -4.11 15.05 9.01
C ASP A 179 -4.43 15.43 7.55
N SER A 180 -4.32 14.48 6.62
CA SER A 180 -4.60 14.64 5.18
C SER A 180 -5.66 13.64 4.70
N LEU A 181 -6.46 14.05 3.73
CA LEU A 181 -7.43 13.13 3.11
C LEU A 181 -6.71 12.07 2.29
N GLY A 182 -7.29 10.87 2.17
CA GLY A 182 -6.68 9.78 1.40
C GLY A 182 -6.40 10.16 -0.05
N ARG A 183 -7.28 10.97 -0.67
CA ARG A 183 -7.07 11.51 -2.01
C ARG A 183 -5.83 12.42 -2.08
N VAL A 184 -5.60 13.28 -1.08
CA VAL A 184 -4.41 14.14 -1.03
C VAL A 184 -3.15 13.29 -0.99
N HIS A 185 -3.14 12.17 -0.24
CA HIS A 185 -2.01 11.23 -0.28
C HIS A 185 -1.72 10.71 -1.68
N LEU A 186 -2.77 10.32 -2.43
CA LEU A 186 -2.64 9.80 -3.78
C LEU A 186 -2.20 10.87 -4.79
N GLU A 187 -2.73 12.09 -4.68
CA GLU A 187 -2.32 13.23 -5.52
C GLU A 187 -0.86 13.57 -5.28
N ARG A 188 -0.45 13.72 -4.02
CA ARG A 188 0.95 14.00 -3.65
C ARG A 188 1.91 12.86 -4.01
N ALA A 189 1.42 11.63 -4.05
CA ALA A 189 2.19 10.48 -4.51
C ALA A 189 2.38 10.45 -6.04
N GLY A 190 1.60 11.21 -6.81
CA GLY A 190 1.47 11.04 -8.26
C GLY A 190 0.58 9.86 -8.68
N LEU A 191 0.01 9.12 -7.72
CA LEU A 191 -0.83 7.94 -7.99
C LEU A 191 -2.20 8.31 -8.54
N TRP A 192 -2.77 9.44 -8.09
CA TRP A 192 -4.10 9.87 -8.54
C TRP A 192 -4.11 10.17 -10.04
N GLU A 193 -3.15 10.96 -10.50
CA GLU A 193 -3.00 11.31 -11.92
C GLU A 193 -2.65 10.08 -12.77
N ALA A 194 -1.72 9.23 -12.30
CA ALA A 194 -1.34 8.01 -13.00
C ALA A 194 -2.50 7.00 -13.16
N LEU A 195 -3.45 6.98 -12.22
CA LEU A 195 -4.66 6.15 -12.34
C LEU A 195 -5.71 6.79 -13.25
N ALA A 196 -5.91 8.10 -13.15
CA ALA A 196 -6.91 8.82 -13.95
C ALA A 196 -6.53 8.91 -15.44
N HIS A 197 -5.23 8.89 -15.74
CA HIS A 197 -4.67 8.97 -17.08
C HIS A 197 -3.62 7.86 -17.31
N PRO A 198 -4.05 6.60 -17.36
CA PRO A 198 -3.18 5.42 -17.32
C PRO A 198 -2.68 4.94 -18.69
#